data_AF-A0A5P8WCZ3-F1
#
_entry.id   AF-A0A5P8WCZ3-F1
#
_cell.length_a   1.000
_cell.length_b   1.000
_cell.length_c   1.000
_cell.angle_alpha   90.00
_cell.angle_beta   90.00
_cell.angle_gamma   90.00
#
_symmetry.space_group_name_H-M   'P 1'
#
loop_
_entity.id
_entity.type
_entity.pdbx_description
1 polymer ?
#
loop_
_entity_poly.entity_id
_entity_poly.type
_entity_poly.pdbx_seq_one_letter_code
_entity_poly.pdbx_strand_id
1 'polypeptide(L)'
;MKNRKRIGILTSGGDCPGLNAVIRAVVSHATLTYDWEVLGISYATQGLLEGKATTLKMHGLDLRGIDPLLFMGGTILGTINLSC
;
A
#
# COMPACT_ATOMS: atom_id res chain seq x y z
N MET A 1 -2.31 9.42 25.13
CA MET A 1 -2.13 8.54 23.96
C MET A 1 -2.45 9.36 22.71
N LYS A 2 -1.47 9.58 21.82
CA LYS A 2 -1.68 10.39 20.61
C LYS A 2 -2.54 9.56 19.65
N ASN A 3 -3.79 9.95 19.42
CA ASN A 3 -4.68 9.29 18.45
C ASN A 3 -4.16 9.58 17.03
N ARG A 4 -3.18 8.80 16.57
CA ARG A 4 -2.75 8.84 15.17
C ARG A 4 -3.87 8.28 14.31
N LYS A 5 -4.28 9.06 13.31
CA LYS A 5 -5.24 8.60 12.31
C LYS A 5 -4.56 7.53 11.44
N ARG A 6 -5.38 6.61 10.94
CA ARG A 6 -4.92 5.46 10.14
C ARG A 6 -5.65 5.44 8.80
N ILE A 7 -4.92 5.20 7.72
CA ILE A 7 -5.45 5.01 6.36
C ILE A 7 -5.19 3.56 5.94
N GLY A 8 -6.19 2.89 5.38
CA GLY A 8 -6.02 1.64 4.63
C GLY A 8 -5.99 1.92 3.12
N ILE A 9 -5.03 1.31 2.41
CA ILE A 9 -4.92 1.34 0.96
C ILE A 9 -5.08 -0.09 0.45
N LEU A 10 -5.95 -0.27 -0.54
CA LEU A 10 -6.08 -1.51 -1.29
C LEU A 10 -6.16 -1.16 -2.78
N THR A 11 -5.69 -2.06 -3.62
CA THR A 11 -5.80 -1.94 -5.09
C THR A 11 -6.63 -3.10 -5.60
N SER A 12 -7.69 -2.83 -6.35
CA SER A 12 -8.54 -3.82 -7.02
C SER A 12 -8.56 -3.59 -8.53
N GLY A 13 -8.67 -4.66 -9.32
CA GLY A 13 -8.76 -4.59 -10.80
C GLY A 13 -7.49 -5.06 -11.52
N GLY A 14 -7.29 -4.62 -12.77
CA GLY A 14 -6.10 -4.98 -13.54
C GLY A 14 -4.84 -4.25 -13.09
N ASP A 15 -3.68 -4.89 -13.24
CA ASP A 15 -2.38 -4.26 -13.00
C ASP A 15 -2.08 -3.19 -14.06
N CYS A 16 -1.84 -1.95 -13.61
CA CYS A 16 -1.49 -0.82 -14.47
C CYS A 16 -0.15 -0.21 -14.03
N PRO A 17 0.75 0.15 -14.97
CA PRO A 17 1.96 0.87 -14.63
C PRO A 17 1.63 2.18 -13.90
N GLY A 18 2.22 2.39 -12.72
CA GLY A 18 2.07 3.63 -11.93
C GLY A 18 1.29 3.49 -10.62
N LEU A 19 0.60 2.36 -10.37
CA LEU A 19 -0.08 2.14 -9.09
C LEU A 19 0.87 2.23 -7.89
N ASN A 20 2.10 1.70 -8.01
CA ASN A 20 3.11 1.81 -6.96
C ASN A 20 3.55 3.25 -6.69
N ALA A 21 3.59 4.09 -7.72
CA ALA A 21 3.89 5.52 -7.57
C ALA A 21 2.77 6.26 -6.81
N VAL A 22 1.50 5.93 -7.10
CA VAL A 22 0.34 6.47 -6.38
C VAL A 22 0.37 6.04 -4.91
N ILE A 23 0.60 4.76 -4.63
CA ILE A 23 0.70 4.26 -3.25
C ILE A 23 1.80 5.00 -2.49
N ARG A 24 2.98 5.18 -3.11
CA ARG A 24 4.07 5.94 -2.50
C ARG A 24 3.71 7.41 -2.24
N ALA A 25 3.04 8.08 -3.19
CA ALA A 25 2.63 9.47 -3.01
C ALA A 25 1.68 9.62 -1.82
N VAL A 26 0.70 8.72 -1.68
CA VAL A 26 -0.23 8.71 -0.54
C VAL A 26 0.52 8.44 0.77
N VAL A 27 1.38 7.42 0.81
CA VAL A 27 2.16 7.10 2.03
C VAL A 27 3.06 8.26 2.42
N SER A 28 3.73 8.91 1.45
CA SER A 28 4.56 10.10 1.65
C SER A 28 3.80 11.19 2.36
N HIS A 29 2.66 11.57 1.77
CA HIS A 29 1.91 12.72 2.22
C HIS A 29 1.24 12.47 3.57
N ALA A 30 0.69 11.26 3.78
CA ALA A 30 0.07 10.86 5.04
C ALA A 30 1.08 10.82 6.20
N THR A 31 2.28 10.28 5.97
CA THR A 31 3.31 10.17 7.03
C THR A 31 4.02 11.49 7.29
N LEU A 32 4.47 12.19 6.24
CA LEU A 32 5.30 13.40 6.39
C LEU A 32 4.48 14.64 6.79
N THR A 33 3.26 14.80 6.28
CA THR A 33 2.44 15.99 6.53
C THR A 33 1.58 15.82 7.78
N TYR A 34 1.06 14.62 8.01
CA TYR A 34 -0.01 14.41 8.99
C TYR A 34 0.36 13.46 10.14
N ASP A 35 1.53 12.81 10.12
CA ASP A 35 1.91 11.78 11.12
C ASP A 35 0.85 10.66 11.21
N TRP A 36 0.23 10.30 10.08
CA TRP A 36 -0.75 9.22 9.99
C TRP A 36 -0.05 7.89 9.71
N GLU A 37 -0.62 6.81 10.23
CA GLU A 37 -0.19 5.46 9.89
C GLU A 37 -0.92 4.99 8.63
N VAL A 38 -0.18 4.35 7.73
CA VAL A 38 -0.75 3.81 6.48
C VAL A 38 -0.62 2.30 6.48
N LEU A 39 -1.73 1.62 6.19
CA LEU A 39 -1.85 0.18 6.10
C LEU A 39 -2.10 -0.21 4.64
N GLY A 40 -1.29 -1.11 4.10
CA GLY A 40 -1.50 -1.75 2.82
C GLY A 40 -2.27 -3.05 3.01
N ILE A 41 -3.38 -3.20 2.31
CA ILE A 41 -4.24 -4.38 2.37
C ILE A 41 -3.98 -5.21 1.12
N SER A 42 -3.48 -6.43 1.34
CA SER A 42 -3.11 -7.32 0.24
C SER A 42 -4.33 -7.93 -0.45
N TYR A 43 -4.21 -8.36 -1.71
CA TYR A 43 -5.26 -9.12 -2.43
C TYR A 43 -6.64 -8.43 -2.45
N ALA A 44 -6.65 -7.10 -2.58
CA ALA A 44 -7.85 -6.30 -2.72
C ALA A 44 -8.91 -6.58 -1.62
N THR A 45 -10.17 -6.79 -2.03
CA THR A 45 -11.29 -7.10 -1.14
C THR A 45 -11.12 -8.41 -0.37
N GLN A 46 -10.41 -9.39 -0.93
CA GLN A 46 -10.17 -10.66 -0.22
C GLN A 46 -9.29 -10.43 1.02
N GLY A 47 -8.17 -9.71 0.90
CA GLY A 47 -7.35 -9.45 2.08
C GLY A 47 -8.00 -8.44 3.04
N LEU A 48 -8.93 -7.61 2.58
CA LEU A 48 -9.76 -6.82 3.50
C LEU A 48 -10.65 -7.73 4.37
N LEU A 49 -11.30 -8.73 3.78
CA LEU A 49 -12.12 -9.73 4.49
C LEU A 49 -11.28 -10.58 5.44
N GLU A 50 -10.06 -10.94 5.04
CA GLU A 50 -9.15 -11.78 5.82
C GLU A 50 -8.31 -10.99 6.85
N GLY A 51 -8.46 -9.66 6.92
CA GLY A 51 -7.69 -8.82 7.85
C GLY A 51 -6.19 -8.74 7.52
N LYS A 52 -5.79 -8.98 6.26
CA LYS A 52 -4.40 -8.95 5.77
C LYS A 52 -3.92 -7.52 5.52
N ALA A 53 -3.81 -6.73 6.60
CA ALA A 53 -3.29 -5.37 6.58
C ALA A 53 -1.85 -5.31 7.13
N THR A 54 -0.95 -4.68 6.38
CA THR A 54 0.46 -4.49 6.76
C THR A 54 0.81 -3.00 6.79
N THR A 55 1.52 -2.54 7.82
CA THR A 55 1.97 -1.15 7.89
C THR A 55 2.96 -0.83 6.76
N LEU A 56 2.64 0.17 5.95
CA LEU A 56 3.49 0.71 4.91
C LEU A 56 4.37 1.81 5.49
N LYS A 57 5.69 1.69 5.32
CA LYS A 57 6.68 2.67 5.77
C LYS A 57 7.41 3.26 4.58
N MET A 58 7.71 4.56 4.67
CA MET A 58 8.46 5.26 3.65
C MET A 58 9.87 4.72 3.48
N HIS A 59 10.59 4.48 4.59
CA HIS A 59 11.96 3.94 4.57
C HIS A 59 11.99 2.62 5.33
N GLY A 60 11.94 1.52 4.59
CA GLY A 60 12.27 0.20 5.12
C GLY A 60 13.73 -0.09 4.80
N LEU A 61 14.60 -0.12 5.82
CA LEU A 61 15.94 -0.73 5.72
C LEU A 61 15.87 -2.25 5.55
N ASP A 62 14.75 -2.84 5.96
CA ASP A 62 14.37 -4.17 5.56
C ASP A 62 13.86 -4.08 4.12
N LEU A 63 14.24 -5.01 3.23
CA LEU A 63 14.02 -5.04 1.78
C LEU A 63 12.54 -4.99 1.30
N ARG A 64 11.64 -4.47 2.15
CA ARG A 64 10.18 -4.33 2.05
C ARG A 64 9.70 -2.87 2.08
N GLY A 65 10.59 -1.88 1.97
CA GLY A 65 10.22 -0.48 1.77
C GLY A 65 9.55 -0.24 0.41
N ILE A 66 8.79 0.85 0.27
CA ILE A 66 8.07 1.17 -0.99
C ILE A 66 9.03 1.65 -2.09
N ASP A 67 10.20 2.18 -1.72
CA ASP A 67 11.18 2.75 -2.65
C ASP A 67 11.73 1.75 -3.71
N PRO A 68 12.17 0.52 -3.37
CA PRO A 68 12.57 -0.46 -4.39
C PRO A 68 11.40 -0.97 -5.26
N LEU A 69 10.16 -0.79 -4.80
CA LEU A 69 8.97 -1.35 -5.45
C LEU A 69 8.37 -0.44 -6.54
N LEU A 70 8.83 0.81 -6.65
CA LEU A 70 8.41 1.76 -7.68
C LEU A 70 8.71 1.30 -9.10
N PHE A 71 9.76 0.50 -9.26
CA PHE A 71 10.24 0.01 -10.56
C PHE A 71 9.66 -1.35 -10.94
N MET A 72 8.87 -1.98 -10.06
CA MET A 72 8.21 -3.25 -10.36
C MET A 72 6.84 -2.98 -11.00
N GLY A 73 6.53 -3.72 -12.08
CA GLY A 73 5.20 -3.74 -12.68
C GLY A 73 4.17 -4.38 -11.74
N GLY A 74 2.91 -3.96 -11.86
CA GLY A 74 1.81 -4.39 -10.97
C GLY A 74 1.73 -3.57 -9.67
N THR A 75 1.03 -4.08 -8.67
CA THR A 75 0.86 -3.45 -7.36
C THR A 75 1.57 -4.23 -6.24
N ILE A 76 2.22 -3.52 -5.31
CA ILE A 76 2.86 -4.12 -4.11
C ILE A 76 1.89 -4.83 -3.17
N LEU A 77 0.60 -4.51 -3.29
CA LEU A 77 -0.45 -5.13 -2.50
C LEU A 77 -0.99 -6.40 -3.17
N GLY A 78 -0.60 -6.64 -4.43
CA GLY A 78 -1.26 -7.61 -5.29
C GLY A 78 -2.66 -7.15 -5.66
N THR A 79 -3.07 -7.51 -6.87
CA THR A 79 -4.44 -7.31 -7.31
C THR A 79 -5.12 -8.67 -7.52
N ILE A 80 -6.44 -8.71 -7.37
CA ILE A 80 -7.24 -9.82 -7.87
C ILE A 80 -7.79 -9.38 -9.23
N ASN A 81 -7.45 -10.13 -10.28
CA ASN A 81 -8.21 -10.10 -11.52
C ASN A 81 -8.84 -11.49 -11.64
N LEU A 82 -10.16 -11.59 -11.43
CA LEU A 82 -10.92 -12.83 -11.58
C LEU A 82 -11.20 -13.15 -13.06
N SER A 83 -10.28 -12.75 -13.95
CA SER A 83 -10.38 -12.90 -15.40
C SER A 83 -9.02 -13.26 -15.98
N CYS A 84 -8.68 -14.55 -15.86
CA CYS A 84 -7.93 -15.30 -16.87
C CYS A 84 -8.70 -16.58 -17.13
#